data_AF-A0A9P9N2L2-F1
#
_entry.id   AF-A0A9P9N2L2-F1
#
_cell.length_a   1.000
_cell.length_b   1.000
_cell.length_c   1.000
_cell.angle_alpha   90.00
_cell.angle_beta   90.00
_cell.angle_gamma   90.00
#
_symmetry.space_group_name_H-M   'P 1'
#
loop_
_entity.id
_entity.type
_entity.pdbx_description
1 polymer ?
#
loop_
_entity_poly.entity_id
_entity_poly.type
_entity_poly.pdbx_seq_one_letter_code
_entity_poly.pdbx_strand_id
1 'polypeptide(L)'
;LPPELLHEILSHIPKSSLPSIRLLNHTFESLTFPLLFRNLLNWLDYKTSHAAIMALAHSAYERPTVMWSPWASEPEGAVQDVWLGVVWRLQMKSAEVEGGREGERLTPENYARFSGREEMSEKRLRVAQNRYLLHRSYS
;
A
#
# COMPACT_ATOMS: atom_id res chain seq x y z
N LEU A 1 -26.44 10.42 -6.60
CA LEU A 1 -25.70 11.40 -5.78
C LEU A 1 -24.42 11.76 -6.54
N PRO A 2 -24.03 13.03 -6.63
CA PRO A 2 -22.74 13.42 -7.19
C PRO A 2 -21.58 12.66 -6.52
N PRO A 3 -20.58 12.16 -7.29
CA PRO A 3 -19.43 11.44 -6.74
C PRO A 3 -18.66 12.22 -5.68
N GLU A 4 -18.61 13.54 -5.80
CA GLU A 4 -17.90 14.44 -4.88
C GLU A 4 -18.58 14.47 -3.52
N LEU A 5 -19.92 14.54 -3.49
CA LEU A 5 -20.69 14.47 -2.25
C LEU A 5 -20.59 13.08 -1.62
N LEU A 6 -20.56 12.03 -2.43
CA LEU A 6 -20.38 10.68 -1.94
C LEU A 6 -18.99 10.51 -1.33
N HIS A 7 -17.95 11.01 -1.98
CA HIS A 7 -16.58 11.00 -1.47
C HIS A 7 -16.48 11.74 -0.12
N GLU A 8 -17.14 12.90 0.00
CA GLU A 8 -17.15 13.69 1.24
C GLU A 8 -17.87 12.97 2.40
N ILE A 9 -18.97 12.28 2.12
CA ILE A 9 -19.62 11.43 3.12
C ILE A 9 -18.68 10.30 3.55
N LEU A 10 -18.07 9.61 2.58
CA LEU A 10 -17.17 8.49 2.84
C LEU A 10 -15.90 8.90 3.60
N SER A 11 -15.41 10.13 3.43
CA SER A 11 -14.22 10.64 4.12
C SER A 11 -14.45 10.86 5.62
N HIS A 12 -15.72 11.03 6.04
CA HIS A 12 -16.12 11.26 7.43
C HIS A 12 -16.60 9.99 8.17
N ILE A 13 -16.74 8.87 7.46
CA ILE A 13 -17.14 7.59 8.06
C ILE A 13 -15.94 6.93 8.76
N PRO A 14 -16.17 6.19 9.89
CA PRO A 14 -15.12 5.39 10.50
C PRO A 14 -14.43 4.45 9.50
N LYS A 15 -13.09 4.45 9.51
CA LYS A 15 -12.29 3.61 8.59
C LYS A 15 -12.60 2.12 8.70
N SER A 16 -13.04 1.66 9.87
CA SER A 16 -13.47 0.28 10.10
C SER A 16 -14.71 -0.14 9.29
N SER A 17 -15.55 0.82 8.88
CA SER A 17 -16.77 0.56 8.10
C SER A 17 -16.52 0.55 6.59
N LEU A 18 -15.43 1.18 6.13
CA LEU A 18 -15.10 1.31 4.71
C LEU A 18 -14.97 -0.04 3.96
N PRO A 19 -14.40 -1.12 4.54
CA PRO A 19 -14.31 -2.41 3.84
C PRO A 19 -15.67 -2.99 3.46
N SER A 20 -16.67 -2.86 4.32
CA SER A 20 -18.03 -3.34 4.05
C SER A 20 -18.73 -2.46 3.02
N ILE A 21 -18.58 -1.13 3.14
CA ILE A 21 -19.17 -0.16 2.20
C ILE A 21 -18.65 -0.37 0.78
N ARG A 22 -17.37 -0.72 0.64
CA ARG A 22 -16.71 -1.02 -0.64
C ARG A 22 -17.45 -2.08 -1.46
N LEU A 23 -18.15 -3.02 -0.81
CA LEU A 23 -18.82 -4.15 -1.45
C LEU A 23 -20.22 -3.82 -1.98
N LEU A 24 -20.74 -2.61 -1.75
CA LEU A 24 -22.10 -2.25 -2.15
C LEU A 24 -22.26 -2.15 -3.68
N ASN A 25 -21.30 -1.51 -4.36
CA ASN A 25 -21.22 -1.43 -5.83
C ASN A 25 -19.86 -0.90 -6.29
N HIS A 26 -19.61 -0.89 -7.59
CA HIS A 26 -18.36 -0.41 -8.20
C HIS A 26 -18.03 1.07 -7.90
N THR A 27 -19.03 1.93 -7.70
CA THR A 27 -18.80 3.34 -7.36
C THR A 27 -18.32 3.51 -5.93
N PHE A 28 -18.93 2.81 -4.97
CA PHE A 28 -18.40 2.75 -3.61
C PHE A 28 -17.04 2.08 -3.57
N GLU A 29 -16.83 1.05 -4.40
CA GLU A 29 -15.55 0.36 -4.53
C GLU A 29 -14.45 1.34 -4.93
N SER A 30 -14.65 2.09 -6.01
CA SER A 30 -13.67 3.04 -6.55
C SER A 30 -13.39 4.22 -5.62
N LEU A 31 -14.41 4.72 -4.90
CA LEU A 31 -14.25 5.85 -3.98
C LEU A 31 -13.64 5.45 -2.62
N THR A 32 -13.99 4.28 -2.08
CA THR A 32 -13.46 3.82 -0.78
C THR A 32 -12.06 3.23 -0.87
N PHE A 33 -11.68 2.64 -2.01
CA PHE A 33 -10.36 2.06 -2.22
C PHE A 33 -9.20 3.03 -1.87
N PRO A 34 -9.13 4.25 -2.44
CA PRO A 34 -8.06 5.18 -2.10
C PRO A 34 -8.12 5.63 -0.63
N LEU A 35 -9.30 5.68 -0.01
CA LEU A 35 -9.45 6.04 1.40
C LEU A 35 -8.89 4.94 2.34
N LEU A 36 -9.11 3.68 1.99
CA LEU A 36 -8.61 2.50 2.72
C LEU A 36 -7.09 2.40 2.67
N PHE A 37 -6.51 2.61 1.49
CA PHE A 37 -5.08 2.40 1.25
C PHE A 37 -4.28 3.70 1.11
N ARG A 38 -4.82 4.85 1.56
CA ARG A 38 -4.19 6.18 1.38
C ARG A 38 -2.74 6.26 1.85
N ASN A 39 -2.43 5.54 2.93
CA ASN A 39 -1.09 5.56 3.55
C ASN A 39 -0.13 4.55 2.92
N LEU A 40 -0.61 3.68 2.01
CA LEU A 40 0.20 2.60 1.45
C LEU A 40 1.41 3.12 0.67
N LEU A 41 1.21 4.19 -0.09
CA LEU A 41 2.27 4.79 -0.90
C LEU A 41 3.39 5.41 -0.06
N ASN A 42 3.12 5.80 1.19
CA ASN A 42 4.15 6.31 2.11
C ASN A 42 5.20 5.25 2.45
N TRP A 43 4.84 3.96 2.34
CA TRP A 43 5.76 2.86 2.56
C TRP A 43 6.80 2.70 1.44
N LEU A 44 6.51 3.24 0.26
CA LEU A 44 7.45 3.28 -0.85
C LEU A 44 8.55 4.32 -0.62
N ASP A 45 8.33 5.32 0.24
CA ASP A 45 9.38 6.26 0.63
C ASP A 45 10.21 5.70 1.79
N TYR A 46 11.52 5.58 1.56
CA TYR A 46 12.42 5.02 2.56
C TYR A 46 12.41 5.84 3.85
N LYS A 47 12.47 7.18 3.74
CA LYS A 47 12.60 8.06 4.91
C LYS A 47 11.36 7.97 5.78
N THR A 48 10.18 8.07 5.16
CA THR A 48 8.89 8.00 5.85
C THR A 48 8.65 6.62 6.45
N SER A 49 8.86 5.55 5.69
CA SER A 49 8.67 4.17 6.18
C SER A 49 9.64 3.83 7.31
N HIS A 50 10.92 4.22 7.19
CA HIS A 50 11.91 3.97 8.22
C HIS A 50 11.59 4.74 9.50
N ALA A 51 11.22 6.03 9.40
CA ALA A 51 10.81 6.83 10.54
C ALA A 51 9.62 6.21 11.29
N ALA A 52 8.64 5.67 10.57
CA ALA A 52 7.49 4.99 11.17
C ALA A 52 7.88 3.73 11.96
N ILE A 53 8.77 2.89 11.41
CA ILE A 53 9.29 1.70 12.10
C ILE A 53 10.12 2.10 13.32
N MET A 54 10.94 3.14 13.20
CA MET A 54 11.76 3.64 14.30
C MET A 54 10.91 4.20 15.44
N ALA A 55 9.84 4.94 15.11
CA ALA A 55 8.89 5.43 16.10
C ALA A 55 8.24 4.29 16.89
N LEU A 56 7.84 3.21 16.20
CA LEU A 56 7.29 2.02 16.83
C LEU A 56 8.30 1.34 17.76
N ALA A 57 9.53 1.13 17.28
CA ALA A 57 10.59 0.47 18.05
C ALA A 57 11.02 1.26 19.30
N HIS A 58 10.96 2.60 19.24
CA HIS A 58 11.31 3.49 20.35
C HIS A 58 10.12 3.88 21.25
N SER A 59 8.90 3.46 20.93
CA SER A 59 7.72 3.80 21.73
C SER A 59 7.77 3.13 23.10
N ALA A 60 8.03 3.87 24.18
CA ALA A 60 8.18 3.29 25.52
C ALA A 60 6.94 2.53 26.03
N TYR A 61 5.75 2.87 25.53
CA TYR A 61 4.47 2.30 25.97
C TYR A 61 3.87 1.30 24.98
N GLU A 62 4.15 1.46 23.68
CA GLU A 62 3.60 0.59 22.62
C GLU A 62 4.67 -0.35 22.04
N ARG A 63 5.87 -0.39 22.65
CA ARG A 63 6.96 -1.24 22.19
C ARG A 63 6.53 -2.70 22.21
N PRO A 64 6.58 -3.39 21.06
CA PRO A 64 6.36 -4.82 21.04
C PRO A 64 7.40 -5.55 21.90
N THR A 65 6.95 -6.54 22.68
CA THR A 65 7.83 -7.38 23.50
C THR A 65 8.88 -8.13 22.69
N VAL A 66 8.57 -8.46 21.44
CA VAL A 66 9.49 -9.03 20.45
C VAL A 66 9.23 -8.33 19.12
N MET A 67 10.25 -7.75 18.50
CA MET A 67 10.16 -7.10 17.19
C MET A 67 11.39 -7.48 16.36
N TRP A 68 11.21 -7.71 15.06
CA TRP A 68 12.36 -7.79 14.15
C TRP A 68 13.12 -6.46 14.18
N SER A 69 14.44 -6.51 14.38
CA SER A 69 15.28 -5.32 14.46
C SER A 69 15.12 -4.42 13.22
N PRO A 70 14.77 -3.13 13.36
CA PRO A 70 14.70 -2.19 12.24
C PRO A 70 15.99 -2.06 11.41
N TRP A 71 17.11 -2.50 11.97
CA TRP A 71 18.44 -2.46 11.37
C TRP A 71 18.91 -3.79 10.78
N ALA A 72 18.16 -4.88 11.00
CA ALA A 72 18.50 -6.16 10.41
C ALA A 72 18.19 -6.16 8.91
N SER A 73 18.93 -6.97 8.15
CA SER A 73 18.66 -7.18 6.73
C SER A 73 17.21 -7.61 6.52
N GLU A 74 16.57 -7.03 5.51
CA GLU A 74 15.16 -7.29 5.22
C GLU A 74 14.99 -8.70 4.64
N PRO A 75 13.90 -9.41 4.98
CA PRO A 75 13.67 -10.76 4.47
C PRO A 75 13.57 -10.77 2.94
N GLU A 76 14.21 -11.74 2.30
CA GLU A 76 14.28 -11.90 0.84
C GLU A 76 12.99 -12.49 0.22
N GLY A 77 11.85 -12.31 0.89
CA GLY A 77 10.56 -12.81 0.41
C GLY A 77 10.10 -12.13 -0.88
N ALA A 78 9.32 -12.85 -1.70
CA ALA A 78 8.72 -12.28 -2.91
C ALA A 78 7.74 -11.15 -2.59
N VAL A 79 7.63 -10.18 -3.51
CA VAL A 79 6.56 -9.18 -3.46
C VAL A 79 5.25 -9.88 -3.81
N GLN A 80 4.24 -9.73 -2.95
CA GLN A 80 2.95 -10.36 -3.12
C GLN A 80 2.16 -9.68 -4.25
N ASP A 81 1.50 -10.48 -5.09
CA ASP A 81 0.68 -9.98 -6.21
C ASP A 81 -0.40 -9.00 -5.74
N VAL A 82 -1.04 -9.28 -4.60
CA VAL A 82 -2.09 -8.44 -4.04
C VAL A 82 -1.53 -7.07 -3.63
N TRP A 83 -0.36 -7.06 -2.96
CA TRP A 83 0.33 -5.82 -2.61
C TRP A 83 0.67 -5.00 -3.86
N LEU A 84 1.25 -5.67 -4.85
CA LEU A 84 1.64 -5.05 -6.11
C LEU A 84 0.45 -4.45 -6.86
N GLY A 85 -0.66 -5.18 -6.93
CA GLY A 85 -1.90 -4.71 -7.56
C GLY A 85 -2.52 -3.51 -6.84
N VAL A 86 -2.45 -3.46 -5.51
CA VAL A 86 -2.94 -2.30 -4.74
C VAL A 86 -2.07 -1.07 -4.99
N VAL A 87 -0.74 -1.23 -4.94
CA VAL A 87 0.21 -0.13 -5.22
C VAL A 87 0.03 0.39 -6.64
N TRP A 88 -0.09 -0.50 -7.62
CA TRP A 88 -0.37 -0.16 -9.01
C TRP A 88 -1.63 0.68 -9.14
N ARG A 89 -2.74 0.19 -8.59
CA ARG A 89 -4.03 0.87 -8.68
C ARG A 89 -4.01 2.26 -8.03
N LEU A 90 -3.31 2.41 -6.89
CA LEU A 90 -3.15 3.70 -6.22
C LEU A 90 -2.32 4.70 -7.04
N GLN A 91 -1.25 4.24 -7.71
CA GLN A 91 -0.36 5.13 -8.47
C GLN A 91 -0.91 5.46 -9.87
N MET A 92 -1.47 4.47 -10.56
CA MET A 92 -1.89 4.61 -11.95
C MET A 92 -3.32 5.14 -12.10
N LYS A 93 -4.08 5.22 -10.99
CA LYS A 93 -5.50 5.62 -10.96
C LYS A 93 -6.41 4.79 -11.89
N SER A 94 -5.93 3.66 -12.40
CA SER A 94 -6.68 2.72 -13.23
C SER A 94 -6.93 1.41 -12.47
N ALA A 95 -8.16 0.91 -12.56
CA ALA A 95 -8.52 -0.42 -12.08
C ALA A 95 -8.02 -1.52 -13.04
N GLU A 96 -7.66 -1.15 -14.26
CA GLU A 96 -7.16 -2.06 -15.27
C GLU A 96 -5.65 -2.23 -15.11
N VAL A 97 -5.24 -3.48 -14.93
CA VAL A 97 -3.86 -3.92 -15.17
C VAL A 97 -3.67 -4.00 -16.69
N GLU A 98 -3.94 -2.92 -17.41
CA GLU A 98 -3.65 -2.75 -18.84
C GLU A 98 -2.38 -1.90 -19.03
N GLY A 99 -1.44 -2.01 -18.08
CA GLY A 99 -0.12 -1.37 -18.15
C GLY A 99 0.90 -2.16 -18.97
N GLY A 100 0.57 -3.39 -19.38
CA GLY A 100 1.34 -4.15 -20.35
C GLY A 100 0.70 -4.00 -21.73
N ARG A 101 1.52 -3.94 -22.79
CA ARG A 101 1.06 -4.35 -24.13
C ARG A 101 0.23 -5.62 -23.96
N GLU A 102 -1.00 -5.64 -24.47
CA GLU A 102 -2.01 -6.69 -24.33
C GLU A 102 -1.41 -8.06 -23.91
N GLY A 103 -1.61 -8.46 -22.64
CA GLY A 103 -1.34 -9.82 -22.17
C GLY A 103 -0.19 -10.03 -21.18
N GLU A 104 0.67 -9.04 -20.91
CA GLU A 104 1.73 -9.21 -19.91
C GLU A 104 1.25 -8.93 -18.47
N ARG A 105 1.37 -9.94 -17.59
CA ARG A 105 1.05 -9.84 -16.16
C ARG A 105 1.98 -8.85 -15.46
N LEU A 106 1.43 -8.02 -14.57
CA LEU A 106 2.21 -7.15 -13.69
C LEU A 106 3.07 -7.99 -12.73
N THR A 107 4.37 -7.74 -12.72
CA THR A 107 5.35 -8.35 -11.82
C THR A 107 6.27 -7.27 -11.23
N PRO A 108 6.99 -7.54 -10.14
CA PRO A 108 7.92 -6.57 -9.56
C PRO A 108 9.03 -6.12 -10.52
N GLU A 109 9.45 -7.01 -11.42
CA GLU A 109 10.56 -6.78 -12.36
C GLU A 109 10.12 -5.87 -13.51
N ASN A 110 8.86 -5.98 -13.95
CA ASN A 110 8.31 -5.15 -15.03
C ASN A 110 7.60 -3.89 -14.53
N TYR A 111 7.43 -3.73 -13.21
CA TYR A 111 6.72 -2.60 -12.61
C TYR A 111 7.28 -1.24 -13.04
N ALA A 112 8.59 -1.04 -12.94
CA ALA A 112 9.25 0.22 -13.33
C ALA A 112 8.98 0.57 -14.79
N ARG A 113 9.06 -0.44 -15.67
CA ARG A 113 8.81 -0.30 -17.11
C ARG A 113 7.35 0.07 -17.40
N PHE A 114 6.39 -0.60 -16.77
CA PHE A 114 4.96 -0.35 -16.99
C PHE A 114 4.47 0.96 -16.37
N SER A 115 5.04 1.36 -15.23
CA SER A 115 4.67 2.61 -14.54
C SER A 115 5.43 3.83 -15.05
N GLY A 116 6.48 3.66 -15.86
CA GLY A 116 7.39 4.75 -16.26
C GLY A 116 8.24 5.30 -15.11
N ARG A 117 8.36 4.55 -14.01
CA ARG A 117 9.03 4.96 -12.76
C ARG A 117 10.29 4.12 -12.53
N GLU A 118 11.42 4.58 -13.04
CA GLU A 118 12.70 3.87 -12.93
C GLU A 118 13.15 3.65 -11.48
N GLU A 119 12.69 4.49 -10.54
CA GLU A 119 13.01 4.33 -9.12
C GLU A 119 12.32 3.12 -8.46
N MET A 120 11.29 2.55 -9.10
CA MET A 120 10.46 1.47 -8.56
C MET A 120 11.04 0.08 -8.88
N SER A 121 12.27 -0.15 -8.43
CA SER A 121 12.88 -1.48 -8.49
C SER A 121 12.12 -2.52 -7.65
N GLU A 122 12.24 -3.80 -8.02
CA GLU A 122 11.76 -4.94 -7.20
C GLU A 122 12.24 -4.81 -5.75
N LYS A 123 13.52 -4.47 -5.55
CA LYS A 123 14.08 -4.26 -4.21
C LYS A 123 13.30 -3.21 -3.43
N ARG A 124 12.96 -2.08 -4.05
CA ARG A 124 12.18 -1.01 -3.40
C ARG A 124 10.77 -1.47 -3.05
N LEU A 125 10.11 -2.18 -3.95
CA LEU A 125 8.76 -2.73 -3.72
C LEU A 125 8.76 -3.74 -2.57
N ARG A 126 9.78 -4.61 -2.51
CA ARG A 126 9.99 -5.58 -1.42
C ARG A 126 10.26 -4.88 -0.09
N VAL A 127 11.15 -3.89 -0.06
CA VAL A 127 11.44 -3.08 1.13
C VAL A 127 10.16 -2.46 1.70
N ALA A 128 9.36 -1.84 0.82
CA ALA A 128 8.11 -1.20 1.21
C ALA A 128 7.11 -2.21 1.78
N GLN A 129 6.92 -3.35 1.11
CA GLN A 129 6.04 -4.42 1.59
C GLN A 129 6.49 -4.94 2.96
N ASN A 130 7.76 -5.26 3.11
CA ASN A 130 8.29 -5.83 4.35
C ASN A 130 8.09 -4.88 5.53
N ARG A 131 8.38 -3.58 5.34
CA ARG A 131 8.17 -2.57 6.38
C ARG A 131 6.69 -2.37 6.70
N TYR A 132 5.83 -2.35 5.69
CA TYR A 132 4.39 -2.27 5.89
C TYR A 132 3.88 -3.44 6.73
N LEU A 133 4.25 -4.68 6.37
CA LEU A 133 3.86 -5.88 7.10
C LEU A 133 4.43 -5.89 8.51
N LEU A 134 5.69 -5.46 8.68
CA LEU A 134 6.32 -5.32 9.98
C LEU A 134 5.52 -4.36 10.88
N HIS A 135 5.25 -3.15 10.42
CA HIS A 135 4.45 -2.19 11.18
C HIS A 135 3.08 -2.77 11.54
N ARG A 136 2.37 -3.36 10.57
CA ARG A 136 1.03 -3.93 10.78
C ARG A 136 1.01 -5.11 11.75
N SER A 137 2.12 -5.80 11.93
CA SER A 137 2.23 -6.93 12.87
C SER A 137 2.38 -6.47 14.32
N TYR A 138 2.73 -5.20 14.53
CA TYR A 138 3.17 -4.66 15.81
C TYR A 138 2.42 -3.39 16.24
N SER A 139 1.49 -2.90 15.42
CA SER A 139 0.60 -1.75 15.67
C SER A 139 -0.86 -2.18 15.64
#